data_AF-A0A9E6XXC7-F1
#
_entry.id   AF-A0A9E6XXC7-F1
#
_cell.length_a   1.000
_cell.length_b   1.000
_cell.length_c   1.000
_cell.angle_alpha   90.00
_cell.angle_beta   90.00
_cell.angle_gamma   90.00
#
_symmetry.space_group_name_H-M   'P 1'
#
loop_
_entity.id
_entity.type
_entity.pdbx_description
1 polymer ?
#
loop_
_entity_poly.entity_id
_entity_poly.type
_entity_poly.pdbx_seq_one_letter_code
_entity_poly.pdbx_strand_id
1 'polypeptide(L)'
;MASDMNSRTIGGLVVYCDWLSEKGYAAPSQVGPWKIAIRKVFEAVDGPGSGFEDKPLEDLDLDDAFRRFRTLTAQTYKSESQDAYVGRVKRAIEAYEYWLTNQKPPAFRQAGKRSDDGDAAKARETAPKPKTTPLTAVEPGRDERKVEDFIDYPFPLRNGQIARLSLPQRLEKSDVDRMVQLLHALQFEPQPQIPERTGEEQAAA
;
A
#
# COMPACT_ATOMS: atom_id res chain seq x y z
N MET A 1 11.86 -17.52 -28.88
CA MET A 1 11.58 -18.97 -29.09
C MET A 1 10.70 -19.49 -27.94
N ALA A 2 10.54 -20.81 -27.69
CA ALA A 2 9.99 -21.24 -26.39
C ALA A 2 10.99 -20.84 -25.30
N SER A 3 10.59 -19.96 -24.37
CA SER A 3 11.50 -19.44 -23.35
C SER A 3 11.62 -20.43 -22.20
N ASP A 4 12.80 -21.01 -22.00
CA ASP A 4 13.06 -21.84 -20.83
C ASP A 4 12.90 -21.05 -19.53
N MET A 5 12.27 -21.66 -18.53
CA MET A 5 12.08 -21.09 -17.19
C MET A 5 13.42 -20.76 -16.48
N ASN A 6 14.49 -21.47 -16.84
CA ASN A 6 15.86 -21.21 -16.34
C ASN A 6 16.62 -20.17 -17.19
N SER A 7 16.09 -19.75 -18.34
CA SER A 7 16.71 -18.73 -19.17
C SER A 7 16.51 -17.37 -18.51
N ARG A 8 17.60 -16.65 -18.20
CA ARG A 8 17.58 -15.34 -17.54
C ARG A 8 17.08 -14.22 -18.45
N THR A 9 16.01 -14.44 -19.21
CA THR A 9 15.40 -13.53 -20.16
C THR A 9 14.00 -13.08 -19.71
N ILE A 10 13.49 -12.01 -20.32
CA ILE A 10 12.17 -11.46 -19.99
C ILE A 10 11.05 -12.49 -20.27
N GLY A 11 11.19 -13.31 -21.31
CA GLY A 11 10.32 -14.45 -21.59
C GLY A 11 10.41 -15.54 -20.53
N GLY A 12 11.62 -15.86 -20.03
CA GLY A 12 11.81 -16.78 -18.90
C GLY A 12 11.09 -16.32 -17.63
N LEU A 13 11.14 -15.02 -17.33
CA LEU A 13 10.39 -14.39 -16.24
C LEU A 13 8.85 -14.49 -16.43
N VAL A 14 8.34 -14.37 -17.66
CA VAL A 14 6.92 -14.55 -17.98
C VAL A 14 6.48 -16.02 -17.83
N VAL A 15 7.32 -16.97 -18.24
CA VAL A 15 7.08 -18.42 -18.08
C VAL A 15 7.18 -18.84 -16.61
N TYR A 16 8.10 -18.27 -15.83
CA TYR A 16 8.17 -18.43 -14.38
C TYR A 16 6.86 -18.00 -13.69
N CYS A 17 6.26 -16.89 -14.13
CA CYS A 17 4.97 -16.43 -13.64
C CYS A 17 3.83 -17.44 -13.96
N ASP A 18 3.82 -18.05 -15.14
CA ASP A 18 2.84 -19.12 -15.44
C ASP A 18 3.08 -20.35 -14.57
N TRP A 19 4.32 -20.79 -14.40
CA TRP A 19 4.67 -21.93 -13.53
C TRP A 19 4.24 -21.72 -12.07
N LEU A 20 4.44 -20.52 -11.51
CA LEU A 20 3.97 -20.19 -10.15
C LEU A 20 2.45 -20.32 -9.99
N SER A 21 1.71 -20.03 -11.07
CA SER A 21 0.24 -20.13 -11.10
C SER A 21 -0.21 -21.58 -11.31
N GLU A 22 0.44 -22.32 -12.22
CA GLU A 22 0.13 -23.72 -12.55
C GLU A 22 0.44 -24.67 -11.38
N LYS A 23 1.55 -24.45 -10.66
CA LYS A 23 1.91 -25.24 -9.47
C LYS A 23 1.19 -24.79 -8.19
N GLY A 24 0.33 -23.76 -8.27
CA GLY A 24 -0.47 -23.27 -7.14
C GLY A 24 0.32 -22.55 -6.04
N TYR A 25 1.59 -22.19 -6.29
CA TYR A 25 2.41 -21.44 -5.32
C TYR A 25 1.94 -19.99 -5.13
N ALA A 26 1.29 -19.41 -6.15
CA ALA A 26 0.64 -18.12 -6.07
C ALA A 26 -0.72 -18.14 -6.79
N ALA A 27 -1.65 -17.29 -6.35
CA ALA A 27 -2.95 -17.19 -7.01
C ALA A 27 -2.83 -16.44 -8.35
N PRO A 28 -3.62 -16.78 -9.39
CA PRO A 28 -3.63 -16.06 -10.67
C PRO A 28 -3.89 -14.55 -10.53
N SER A 29 -4.63 -14.14 -9.49
CA SER A 29 -4.88 -12.73 -9.13
C SER A 29 -3.65 -11.99 -8.60
N GLN A 30 -2.65 -12.70 -8.06
CA GLN A 30 -1.38 -12.13 -7.60
C GLN A 30 -0.36 -12.02 -8.76
N VAL A 31 -0.30 -13.05 -9.61
CA VAL A 31 0.72 -13.16 -10.67
C VAL A 31 0.29 -12.49 -11.99
N GLY A 32 -1.01 -12.52 -12.34
CA GLY A 32 -1.55 -11.83 -13.52
C GLY A 32 -1.12 -10.35 -13.62
N PRO A 33 -1.23 -9.56 -12.54
CA PRO A 33 -0.71 -8.19 -12.49
C PRO A 33 0.79 -8.06 -12.77
N TRP A 34 1.61 -9.06 -12.44
CA TRP A 34 3.05 -9.06 -12.74
C TRP A 34 3.28 -9.26 -14.24
N LYS A 35 2.65 -10.26 -14.86
CA LYS A 35 2.76 -10.52 -16.32
C LYS A 35 2.31 -9.31 -17.14
N ILE A 36 1.22 -8.65 -16.71
CA ILE A 36 0.72 -7.42 -17.34
C ILE A 36 1.72 -6.27 -17.18
N ALA A 37 2.31 -6.09 -16.00
CA ALA A 37 3.31 -5.06 -15.75
C ALA A 37 4.58 -5.25 -16.57
N ILE A 38 5.13 -6.48 -16.59
CA ILE A 38 6.29 -6.87 -17.40
C ILE A 38 6.06 -6.49 -18.86
N ARG A 39 4.96 -6.97 -19.46
CA ARG A 39 4.63 -6.67 -20.84
C ARG A 39 4.47 -5.17 -21.09
N LYS A 40 3.69 -4.45 -20.27
CA LYS A 40 3.43 -3.02 -20.50
C LYS A 40 4.64 -2.10 -20.26
N VAL A 41 5.60 -2.50 -19.45
CA VAL A 41 6.88 -1.77 -19.32
C VAL A 41 7.72 -1.97 -20.58
N PHE A 42 7.99 -3.20 -20.99
CA PHE A 42 8.93 -3.46 -22.10
C PHE A 42 8.34 -3.16 -23.49
N GLU A 43 7.03 -3.41 -23.70
CA GLU A 43 6.29 -2.99 -24.91
C GLU A 43 6.32 -1.47 -25.13
N ALA A 44 6.36 -0.68 -24.05
CA ALA A 44 6.44 0.77 -24.13
C ALA A 44 7.87 1.29 -24.31
N VAL A 45 8.89 0.61 -23.74
CA VAL A 45 10.29 1.03 -23.79
C VAL A 45 10.99 0.62 -25.09
N ASP A 46 10.76 -0.62 -25.55
CA ASP A 46 11.36 -1.16 -26.78
C ASP A 46 10.42 -1.06 -28.00
N GLY A 47 9.16 -0.68 -27.78
CA GLY A 47 8.12 -0.62 -28.80
C GLY A 47 7.42 -1.96 -29.06
N PRO A 48 6.21 -1.94 -29.66
CA PRO A 48 5.45 -3.15 -29.94
C PRO A 48 6.10 -4.02 -31.02
N GLY A 49 6.20 -5.33 -30.76
CA GLY A 49 6.76 -6.31 -31.71
C GLY A 49 8.30 -6.43 -31.71
N SER A 50 8.99 -5.70 -30.83
CA SER A 50 10.46 -5.62 -30.72
C SER A 50 11.20 -6.89 -30.28
N GLY A 51 10.49 -7.99 -29.98
CA GLY A 51 11.12 -9.24 -29.51
C GLY A 51 11.69 -9.18 -28.09
N PHE A 52 11.24 -8.24 -27.26
CA PHE A 52 11.77 -8.04 -25.89
C PHE A 52 11.78 -9.29 -25.01
N GLU A 53 10.91 -10.29 -25.26
CA GLU A 53 10.87 -11.55 -24.50
C GLU A 53 12.18 -12.37 -24.63
N ASP A 54 12.94 -12.26 -25.72
CA ASP A 54 14.23 -12.96 -25.87
C ASP A 54 15.43 -12.20 -25.26
N LYS A 55 15.25 -10.97 -24.71
CA LYS A 55 16.34 -10.19 -24.08
C LYS A 55 16.76 -10.74 -22.71
N PRO A 56 18.07 -10.82 -22.38
CA PRO A 56 18.54 -11.13 -21.04
C PRO A 56 18.25 -9.99 -20.04
N LEU A 57 17.98 -10.34 -18.78
CA LEU A 57 17.78 -9.38 -17.68
C LEU A 57 19.09 -8.69 -17.26
N GLU A 58 20.22 -9.39 -17.36
CA GLU A 58 21.53 -8.93 -16.87
C GLU A 58 22.11 -7.77 -17.69
N ASP A 59 21.76 -7.69 -18.98
CA ASP A 59 22.19 -6.64 -19.93
C ASP A 59 21.22 -5.44 -19.94
N LEU A 60 20.15 -5.50 -19.14
CA LEU A 60 19.07 -4.51 -19.16
C LEU A 60 19.21 -3.52 -17.99
N ASP A 61 19.51 -2.26 -18.30
CA ASP A 61 19.36 -1.17 -17.32
C ASP A 61 17.88 -0.99 -16.98
N LEU A 62 17.47 -1.62 -15.89
CA LEU A 62 16.11 -1.58 -15.38
C LEU A 62 15.69 -0.17 -14.97
N ASP A 63 16.58 0.67 -14.43
CA ASP A 63 16.18 2.00 -13.96
C ASP A 63 16.03 3.00 -15.13
N ASP A 64 16.90 2.93 -16.15
CA ASP A 64 16.67 3.66 -17.40
C ASP A 64 15.42 3.14 -18.13
N ALA A 65 15.15 1.83 -18.13
CA ALA A 65 13.89 1.29 -18.66
C ALA A 65 12.67 1.83 -17.89
N PHE A 66 12.69 1.85 -16.55
CA PHE A 66 11.61 2.42 -15.74
C PHE A 66 11.47 3.95 -15.91
N ARG A 67 12.58 4.66 -16.13
CA ARG A 67 12.61 6.10 -16.45
C ARG A 67 11.97 6.38 -17.80
N ARG A 68 12.39 5.67 -18.85
CA ARG A 68 11.80 5.75 -20.20
C ARG A 68 10.31 5.41 -20.16
N PHE A 69 9.92 4.34 -19.46
CA PHE A 69 8.52 3.96 -19.26
C PHE A 69 7.69 5.09 -18.62
N ARG A 70 8.19 5.72 -17.54
CA ARG A 70 7.53 6.87 -16.90
C ARG A 70 7.39 8.05 -17.87
N THR A 71 8.41 8.37 -18.67
CA THR A 71 8.34 9.46 -19.65
C THR A 71 7.36 9.15 -20.79
N LEU A 72 7.45 7.96 -21.40
CA LEU A 72 6.64 7.58 -22.57
C LEU A 72 5.17 7.36 -22.22
N THR A 73 4.85 6.91 -21.02
CA THR A 73 3.45 6.70 -20.57
C THR A 73 2.87 7.86 -19.75
N ALA A 74 3.57 8.99 -19.61
CA ALA A 74 3.16 10.13 -18.77
C ALA A 74 1.79 10.74 -19.16
N GLN A 75 1.38 10.59 -20.43
CA GLN A 75 0.05 11.03 -20.91
C GLN A 75 -1.03 9.93 -20.80
N THR A 76 -0.64 8.68 -20.56
CA THR A 76 -1.54 7.51 -20.55
C THR A 76 -1.89 7.07 -19.13
N TYR A 77 -0.96 7.19 -18.18
CA TYR A 77 -1.12 6.71 -16.82
C TYR A 77 -0.76 7.77 -15.78
N LYS A 78 -1.50 7.80 -14.66
CA LYS A 78 -1.12 8.55 -13.46
C LYS A 78 0.20 8.01 -12.90
N SER A 79 0.99 8.88 -12.27
CA SER A 79 2.28 8.50 -11.65
C SER A 79 2.16 7.33 -10.66
N GLU A 80 1.13 7.32 -9.82
CA GLU A 80 0.81 6.19 -8.90
C GLU A 80 0.66 4.85 -9.65
N SER A 81 0.04 4.87 -10.83
CA SER A 81 -0.12 3.68 -11.68
C SER A 81 1.20 3.28 -12.33
N GLN A 82 2.03 4.24 -12.74
CA GLN A 82 3.38 3.97 -13.26
C GLN A 82 4.25 3.30 -12.17
N ASP A 83 4.23 3.85 -10.95
CA ASP A 83 4.98 3.30 -9.82
C ASP A 83 4.43 1.93 -9.39
N ALA A 84 3.12 1.70 -9.48
CA ALA A 84 2.53 0.38 -9.29
C ALA A 84 2.96 -0.64 -10.36
N TYR A 85 3.19 -0.23 -11.61
CA TYR A 85 3.77 -1.11 -12.64
C TYR A 85 5.26 -1.40 -12.36
N VAL A 86 6.07 -0.38 -12.09
CA VAL A 86 7.50 -0.53 -11.73
C VAL A 86 7.67 -1.44 -10.51
N GLY A 87 6.88 -1.23 -9.46
CA GLY A 87 6.92 -2.05 -8.24
C GLY A 87 6.48 -3.51 -8.46
N ARG A 88 5.57 -3.78 -9.41
CA ARG A 88 5.21 -5.15 -9.82
C ARG A 88 6.35 -5.83 -10.57
N VAL A 89 7.02 -5.13 -11.50
CA VAL A 89 8.17 -5.69 -12.24
C VAL A 89 9.34 -5.97 -11.30
N LYS A 90 9.72 -5.02 -10.42
CA LYS A 90 10.81 -5.22 -9.45
C LYS A 90 10.55 -6.45 -8.55
N ARG A 91 9.33 -6.60 -8.01
CA ARG A 91 8.95 -7.79 -7.20
C ARG A 91 8.96 -9.10 -7.98
N ALA A 92 8.60 -9.09 -9.27
CA ALA A 92 8.65 -10.27 -10.11
C ALA A 92 10.09 -10.73 -10.38
N ILE A 93 11.00 -9.79 -10.64
CA ILE A 93 12.44 -10.04 -10.83
C ILE A 93 13.07 -10.56 -9.53
N GLU A 94 12.85 -9.88 -8.41
CA GLU A 94 13.31 -10.31 -7.06
C GLU A 94 12.85 -11.75 -6.74
N ALA A 95 11.57 -12.05 -6.99
CA ALA A 95 11.01 -13.38 -6.81
C ALA A 95 11.60 -14.44 -7.76
N TYR A 96 12.11 -14.04 -8.92
CA TYR A 96 12.71 -14.93 -9.92
C TYR A 96 14.21 -15.18 -9.65
N GLU A 97 14.97 -14.15 -9.32
CA GLU A 97 16.36 -14.25 -8.86
C GLU A 97 16.47 -15.11 -7.58
N TYR A 98 15.53 -14.93 -6.64
CA TYR A 98 15.41 -15.77 -5.46
C TYR A 98 15.19 -17.24 -5.82
N TRP A 99 14.33 -17.53 -6.80
CA TRP A 99 14.08 -18.91 -7.25
C TRP A 99 15.29 -19.51 -7.97
N LEU A 100 15.94 -18.77 -8.87
CA LEU A 100 17.18 -19.22 -9.54
C LEU A 100 18.30 -19.53 -8.53
N THR A 101 18.39 -18.75 -7.45
CA THR A 101 19.43 -18.89 -6.41
C THR A 101 19.14 -20.02 -5.42
N ASN A 102 17.88 -20.20 -5.01
CA ASN A 102 17.50 -21.12 -3.93
C ASN A 102 16.79 -22.40 -4.38
N GLN A 103 16.37 -22.46 -5.65
CA GLN A 103 15.46 -23.46 -6.25
C GLN A 103 14.18 -23.74 -5.43
N LYS A 104 13.79 -22.80 -4.58
CA LYS A 104 12.57 -22.84 -3.77
C LYS A 104 11.59 -21.81 -4.31
N PRO A 105 10.29 -22.14 -4.43
CA PRO A 105 9.28 -21.14 -4.75
C PRO A 105 9.33 -20.03 -3.68
N PRO A 106 9.07 -18.77 -4.05
CA PRO A 106 8.96 -17.68 -3.08
C PRO A 106 7.88 -18.04 -2.07
N ALA A 107 8.13 -17.72 -0.80
CA ALA A 107 7.14 -17.90 0.26
C ALA A 107 6.07 -16.81 0.16
N PHE A 108 5.22 -16.91 -0.88
CA PHE A 108 3.97 -16.19 -0.94
C PHE A 108 3.16 -16.57 0.29
N ARG A 109 3.20 -15.70 1.31
CA ARG A 109 2.27 -15.76 2.44
C ARG A 109 0.87 -15.56 1.86
N GLN A 110 0.20 -16.66 1.52
CA GLN A 110 -1.25 -16.70 1.50
C GLN A 110 -1.68 -16.05 2.81
N ALA A 111 -2.46 -14.97 2.72
CA ALA A 111 -3.00 -14.30 3.90
C ALA A 111 -3.89 -15.32 4.61
N GLY A 112 -3.33 -16.00 5.61
CA GLY A 112 -3.94 -17.20 6.15
C GLY A 112 -5.34 -16.91 6.66
N LYS A 113 -6.24 -17.89 6.53
CA LYS A 113 -7.40 -17.94 7.40
C LYS A 113 -6.89 -17.88 8.84
N ARG A 114 -6.97 -16.70 9.46
CA ARG A 114 -6.87 -16.57 10.91
C ARG A 114 -8.16 -17.15 11.44
N SER A 115 -8.10 -18.43 11.82
CA SER A 115 -9.01 -18.95 12.83
C SER A 115 -8.88 -18.07 14.07
N ASP A 116 -10.00 -17.82 14.71
CA ASP A 116 -10.09 -17.07 15.95
C ASP A 116 -9.51 -17.90 17.11
N ASP A 117 -8.53 -17.34 17.83
CA ASP A 117 -8.27 -17.55 19.26
C ASP A 117 -7.32 -16.43 19.77
N GLY A 118 -7.18 -16.29 21.09
CA GLY A 118 -6.50 -15.17 21.76
C GLY A 118 -4.96 -15.27 21.80
N ASP A 119 -4.25 -14.63 22.73
CA ASP A 119 -4.62 -13.64 23.76
C ASP A 119 -3.36 -12.82 24.12
N ALA A 120 -3.53 -11.61 24.69
CA ALA A 120 -2.51 -10.86 25.42
C ALA A 120 -1.20 -10.44 24.69
N ALA A 121 -0.34 -9.58 25.24
CA ALA A 121 -0.58 -8.30 25.93
C ALA A 121 0.74 -7.52 26.06
N LYS A 122 0.64 -6.17 26.19
CA LYS A 122 1.65 -5.26 26.80
C LYS A 122 2.99 -5.08 26.03
N ALA A 123 3.70 -3.95 26.12
CA ALA A 123 3.41 -2.65 26.73
C ALA A 123 4.34 -1.53 26.19
N ARG A 124 3.91 -0.26 26.32
CA ARG A 124 4.64 0.97 26.77
C ARG A 124 6.11 1.22 26.34
N GLU A 125 6.61 2.45 26.12
CA GLU A 125 6.20 3.88 26.00
C GLU A 125 7.50 4.60 25.49
N THR A 126 7.61 5.83 24.95
CA THR A 126 6.84 7.09 24.99
C THR A 126 7.07 7.92 23.67
N ALA A 127 7.10 9.26 23.71
CA ALA A 127 7.53 10.21 22.66
C ALA A 127 8.38 11.36 23.32
N PRO A 128 9.03 12.36 22.65
CA PRO A 128 8.52 13.20 21.53
C PRO A 128 9.57 13.69 20.45
N LYS A 129 9.19 14.73 19.67
CA LYS A 129 9.89 15.42 18.53
C LYS A 129 10.91 16.51 19.02
N PRO A 130 11.60 17.39 18.21
CA PRO A 130 11.52 17.66 16.75
C PRO A 130 12.80 18.10 15.93
N LYS A 131 12.65 18.12 14.58
CA LYS A 131 13.22 19.05 13.55
C LYS A 131 14.73 19.05 13.12
N THR A 132 14.90 19.32 11.82
CA THR A 132 16.08 19.87 11.08
C THR A 132 17.08 18.88 10.44
N THR A 133 17.65 19.29 9.30
CA THR A 133 18.54 18.61 8.33
C THR A 133 20.05 18.75 8.65
N PRO A 134 20.98 18.11 7.91
CA PRO A 134 20.95 16.77 7.30
C PRO A 134 22.28 15.97 7.47
N LEU A 135 22.26 14.63 7.66
CA LEU A 135 23.35 13.71 7.22
C LEU A 135 22.97 12.22 7.43
N THR A 136 23.48 11.34 6.54
CA THR A 136 23.94 9.93 6.76
C THR A 136 23.01 8.84 7.35
N ALA A 137 23.20 7.60 6.83
CA ALA A 137 22.82 6.27 7.38
C ALA A 137 21.36 5.77 7.38
N VAL A 138 21.06 4.90 6.39
CA VAL A 138 20.72 3.46 6.55
C VAL A 138 19.65 3.03 7.59
N GLU A 139 18.45 2.73 7.07
CA GLU A 139 17.56 1.58 7.40
C GLU A 139 17.02 1.38 8.86
N PRO A 140 16.15 0.37 9.13
CA PRO A 140 14.79 0.34 8.60
C PRO A 140 13.70 0.12 9.69
N GLY A 141 12.54 0.80 9.55
CA GLY A 141 11.42 0.71 10.49
C GLY A 141 10.06 0.55 9.79
N ARG A 142 9.82 -0.60 9.16
CA ARG A 142 8.71 -0.82 8.23
C ARG A 142 7.45 -1.38 8.90
N ASP A 143 6.62 -0.50 9.44
CA ASP A 143 5.28 -0.84 9.92
C ASP A 143 4.25 -0.74 8.78
N GLU A 144 4.22 -1.76 7.92
CA GLU A 144 3.25 -1.89 6.81
C GLU A 144 1.84 -2.22 7.32
N ARG A 145 1.18 -1.20 7.86
CA ARG A 145 -0.27 -1.21 8.07
C ARG A 145 -0.95 -1.55 6.75
N LYS A 146 -1.97 -2.40 6.78
CA LYS A 146 -2.84 -2.63 5.63
C LYS A 146 -3.32 -1.29 5.09
N VAL A 147 -3.21 -1.08 3.78
CA VAL A 147 -4.03 -0.08 3.09
C VAL A 147 -5.40 -0.70 2.91
N GLU A 148 -6.25 -0.57 3.93
CA GLU A 148 -7.68 -0.83 3.80
C GLU A 148 -8.28 0.36 3.04
N ASP A 149 -9.11 0.10 2.02
CA ASP A 149 -9.70 1.16 1.21
C ASP A 149 -10.72 1.98 2.03
N PHE A 150 -10.26 3.12 2.54
CA PHE A 150 -11.11 4.10 3.23
C PHE A 150 -11.83 5.00 2.22
N ILE A 151 -13.12 5.22 2.45
CA ILE A 151 -13.99 6.14 1.72
C ILE A 151 -14.27 7.33 2.64
N ASP A 152 -13.98 8.54 2.17
CA ASP A 152 -14.27 9.77 2.89
C ASP A 152 -15.74 10.18 2.74
N TYR A 153 -16.50 10.10 3.82
CA TYR A 153 -17.88 10.58 3.88
C TYR A 153 -17.95 12.01 4.46
N PRO A 154 -18.30 13.04 3.67
CA PRO A 154 -18.53 14.39 4.19
C PRO A 154 -19.90 14.45 4.90
N PHE A 155 -19.89 14.66 6.22
CA PHE A 155 -21.08 14.74 7.04
C PHE A 155 -21.33 16.19 7.50
N PRO A 156 -22.43 16.84 7.08
CA PRO A 156 -22.72 18.22 7.47
C PRO A 156 -23.23 18.30 8.91
N LEU A 157 -22.60 19.15 9.72
CA LEU A 157 -22.98 19.43 11.10
C LEU A 157 -23.93 20.63 11.18
N ARG A 158 -24.78 20.67 12.23
CA ARG A 158 -25.77 21.75 12.43
C ARG A 158 -25.16 23.15 12.62
N ASN A 159 -23.86 23.26 12.92
CA ASN A 159 -23.13 24.52 13.02
C ASN A 159 -22.56 25.01 11.67
N GLY A 160 -22.94 24.38 10.55
CA GLY A 160 -22.46 24.73 9.21
C GLY A 160 -21.07 24.18 8.85
N GLN A 161 -20.41 23.45 9.75
CA GLN A 161 -19.13 22.79 9.48
C GLN A 161 -19.35 21.44 8.82
N ILE A 162 -18.38 20.97 8.03
CA ILE A 162 -18.41 19.65 7.39
C ILE A 162 -17.39 18.77 8.09
N ALA A 163 -17.85 17.79 8.87
CA ALA A 163 -16.99 16.70 9.33
C ALA A 163 -16.64 15.79 8.14
N ARG A 164 -15.44 15.19 8.16
CA ARG A 164 -15.07 14.13 7.21
C ARG A 164 -14.85 12.86 8.00
N LEU A 165 -15.60 11.82 7.67
CA LEU A 165 -15.54 10.52 8.33
C LEU A 165 -14.99 9.50 7.33
N SER A 166 -13.70 9.18 7.44
CA SER A 166 -13.03 8.16 6.63
C SER A 166 -13.41 6.78 7.15
N LEU A 167 -14.18 6.02 6.37
CA LEU A 167 -14.70 4.70 6.75
C LEU A 167 -14.18 3.60 5.82
N PRO A 168 -13.78 2.42 6.32
CA PRO A 168 -13.34 1.33 5.44
C PRO A 168 -14.51 0.81 4.59
N GLN A 169 -14.23 0.37 3.35
CA GLN A 169 -15.25 -0.09 2.39
C GLN A 169 -16.17 -1.21 2.91
N ARG A 170 -15.78 -1.93 3.98
CA ARG A 170 -16.59 -2.89 4.71
C ARG A 170 -16.55 -2.60 6.20
N LEU A 171 -17.71 -2.35 6.80
CA LEU A 171 -17.91 -2.36 8.25
C LEU A 171 -18.82 -3.53 8.63
N GLU A 172 -18.49 -4.21 9.72
CA GLU A 172 -19.41 -5.15 10.35
C GLU A 172 -20.29 -4.44 11.39
N LYS A 173 -21.45 -5.01 11.70
CA LYS A 173 -22.43 -4.40 12.62
C LYS A 173 -21.82 -4.10 14.00
N SER A 174 -20.94 -4.96 14.47
CA SER A 174 -20.22 -4.84 15.74
C SER A 174 -19.29 -3.62 15.80
N ASP A 175 -18.70 -3.23 14.67
CA ASP A 175 -17.81 -2.05 14.61
C ASP A 175 -18.62 -0.76 14.48
N VAL A 176 -19.73 -0.78 13.75
CA VAL A 176 -20.68 0.34 13.71
C VAL A 176 -21.21 0.65 15.13
N ASP A 177 -21.59 -0.38 15.90
CA ASP A 177 -22.05 -0.19 17.28
C ASP A 177 -20.98 0.43 18.18
N ARG A 178 -19.74 -0.09 18.13
CA ARG A 178 -18.58 0.49 18.83
C ARG A 178 -18.29 1.95 18.42
N MET A 179 -18.42 2.27 17.13
CA MET A 179 -18.25 3.64 16.64
C MET A 179 -19.36 4.58 17.14
N VAL A 180 -20.61 4.10 17.22
CA VAL A 180 -21.74 4.85 17.81
C VAL A 180 -21.53 5.07 19.31
N GLN A 181 -21.08 4.06 20.06
CA GLN A 181 -20.72 4.21 21.47
C GLN A 181 -19.58 5.23 21.66
N LEU A 182 -18.54 5.19 20.81
CA LEU A 182 -17.45 6.16 20.84
C LEU A 182 -17.90 7.59 20.51
N LEU A 183 -18.79 7.76 19.52
CA LEU A 183 -19.36 9.07 19.19
C LEU A 183 -20.23 9.63 20.31
N HIS A 184 -21.00 8.79 21.01
CA HIS A 184 -21.72 9.20 22.22
C HIS A 184 -20.78 9.53 23.38
N ALA A 185 -19.68 8.80 23.57
CA ALA A 185 -18.68 9.12 24.60
C ALA A 185 -17.90 10.43 24.32
N LEU A 186 -17.84 10.85 23.05
CA LEU A 186 -17.23 12.11 22.61
C LEU A 186 -18.24 13.28 22.51
N GLN A 187 -19.51 13.07 22.87
CA GLN A 187 -20.51 14.13 22.83
C GLN A 187 -20.32 15.07 24.04
N PHE A 188 -19.87 16.29 23.78
CA PHE A 188 -19.84 17.33 24.81
C PHE A 188 -21.21 17.99 24.90
N GLU A 189 -21.95 17.69 25.97
CA GLU A 189 -23.08 18.53 26.38
C GLU A 189 -22.53 19.91 26.80
N PRO A 190 -23.07 21.02 26.26
CA PRO A 190 -22.65 22.35 26.68
C PRO A 190 -23.15 22.60 28.11
N GLN A 191 -22.25 22.45 29.10
CA GLN A 191 -22.61 22.74 30.48
C GLN A 191 -23.13 24.19 30.59
N PRO A 192 -24.32 24.41 31.19
CA PRO A 192 -24.81 25.76 31.43
C PRO A 192 -23.82 26.46 32.34
N GLN A 193 -23.28 27.58 31.88
CA GLN A 193 -22.25 28.33 32.60
C GLN A 193 -22.82 28.79 33.94
N ILE A 194 -22.12 28.44 35.03
CA ILE A 194 -22.43 28.94 36.36
C ILE A 194 -22.29 30.48 36.29
N PRO A 195 -23.34 31.26 36.60
CA PRO A 195 -23.27 32.70 36.45
C PRO A 195 -22.17 33.29 37.33
N GLU A 196 -21.30 34.09 36.74
CA GLU A 196 -20.23 34.76 37.47
C GLU A 196 -20.84 35.66 38.55
N ARG A 197 -20.24 35.63 39.75
CA ARG A 197 -20.72 36.36 40.90
C ARG A 197 -20.26 37.82 40.83
N THR A 198 -20.95 38.63 40.03
CA THR A 198 -20.68 40.07 39.83
C THR A 198 -20.44 40.77 41.17
N GLY A 199 -19.27 41.37 41.32
CA GLY A 199 -18.90 42.13 42.50
C GLY A 199 -19.36 43.58 42.41
N GLU A 200 -20.60 43.86 42.80
CA GLU A 200 -21.14 45.23 42.92
C GLU A 200 -21.75 45.48 44.31
N GLU A 201 -20.90 45.54 45.34
CA GLU A 201 -21.23 46.09 46.65
C GLU A 201 -19.92 46.53 47.34
N GLN A 202 -19.72 47.75 47.83
CA GLN A 202 -20.56 48.96 47.82
C GLN A 202 -19.65 50.21 47.78
N ALA A 203 -20.12 51.32 47.21
CA ALA A 203 -19.40 52.60 47.22
C ALA A 203 -20.36 53.76 47.57
N ALA A 204 -20.74 53.87 48.85
CA ALA A 204 -21.55 54.96 49.38
C ALA A 204 -21.36 55.12 50.91
N ALA A 205 -21.46 56.37 51.37
CA ALA A 205 -21.39 56.82 52.79
C ALA A 205 -20.05 56.57 53.51
#